data_AF-A0A3M1EW84-F1
#
_entry.id   AF-A0A3M1EW84-F1
#
_cell.length_a   1.000
_cell.length_b   1.000
_cell.length_c   1.000
_cell.angle_alpha   90.00
_cell.angle_beta   90.00
_cell.angle_gamma   90.00
#
_symmetry.space_group_name_H-M   'P 1'
#
loop_
_entity.id
_entity.type
_entity.pdbx_description
1 polymer ?
#
loop_
_entity_poly.entity_id
_entity_poly.type
_entity_poly.pdbx_seq_one_letter_code
_entity_poly.pdbx_strand_id
1 'polypeptide(L)'
;YYAIRWPTDGYDPHAAATGRGRALFYDTAASEVETRYERRWDEESQTPFYVYEEGGSPYQTWYDDAESLGYKYDLVLERDIQGIGIWALGYDGTRPELWEAIETHFTLEENPPCPAETTARIAHRPDLLLPLRAFRDERLARMPGGNAWIGEYYRLAPRIERLLADHPALRWEAVGLLPDVAAMARSLLAGKGDAFDLFAFHRATRFLDDLIGATTDPELQRFFRKAGRLLRDFRASHD
;
A
#
# COMPACT_ATOMS: atom_id res chain seq x y z
N TYR A 1 -1.08 19.17 -10.30
CA TYR A 1 0.24 19.48 -9.71
C TYR A 1 0.44 21.00 -9.57
N TYR A 2 -0.58 21.73 -9.13
CA TYR A 2 -0.46 23.16 -8.84
C TYR A 2 -1.38 23.48 -7.68
N ALA A 3 -1.08 24.57 -6.98
CA ALA A 3 -1.98 25.16 -6.02
C ALA A 3 -2.69 26.35 -6.63
N ILE A 4 -3.88 26.69 -6.13
CA ILE A 4 -4.48 28.01 -6.33
C ILE A 4 -4.59 28.70 -4.98
N ARG A 5 -4.16 29.96 -4.95
CA ARG A 5 -4.26 30.86 -3.80
C ARG A 5 -5.32 31.91 -4.05
N TRP A 6 -6.29 32.05 -3.15
CA TRP A 6 -7.31 33.10 -3.19
C TRP A 6 -7.19 34.02 -1.96
N PRO A 7 -7.42 35.34 -2.10
CA PRO A 7 -7.86 36.15 -0.98
C PRO A 7 -9.27 35.73 -0.59
N THR A 8 -9.54 35.60 0.70
CA THR A 8 -10.82 35.14 1.25
C THR A 8 -11.40 36.15 2.25
N ASP A 9 -12.65 35.96 2.68
CA ASP A 9 -13.27 36.72 3.77
C ASP A 9 -13.17 36.03 5.15
N GLY A 10 -12.60 34.82 5.20
CA GLY A 10 -12.44 34.03 6.43
C GLY A 10 -11.26 33.04 6.40
N TYR A 11 -10.97 32.48 7.58
CA TYR A 11 -9.86 31.54 7.83
C TYR A 11 -10.28 30.07 7.82
N ASP A 12 -11.59 29.81 7.88
CA ASP A 12 -12.17 28.47 7.83
C ASP A 12 -12.26 27.96 6.38
N PRO A 13 -12.21 26.64 6.13
CA PRO A 13 -12.36 26.12 4.77
C PRO A 13 -13.69 26.56 4.16
N HIS A 14 -13.73 26.67 2.83
CA HIS A 14 -14.88 27.13 2.04
C HIS A 14 -15.29 28.61 2.25
N ALA A 15 -14.45 29.43 2.89
CA ALA A 15 -14.65 30.89 2.94
C ALA A 15 -14.71 31.52 1.54
N ALA A 16 -15.46 32.62 1.39
CA ALA A 16 -15.74 33.19 0.08
C ALA A 16 -14.50 33.90 -0.50
N ALA A 17 -14.18 33.61 -1.76
CA ALA A 17 -13.11 34.29 -2.47
C ALA A 17 -13.47 35.76 -2.73
N THR A 18 -12.69 36.69 -2.19
CA THR A 18 -12.88 38.15 -2.33
C THR A 18 -12.22 38.71 -3.58
N GLY A 19 -11.50 37.88 -4.34
CA GLY A 19 -10.74 38.27 -5.52
C GLY A 19 -10.32 37.08 -6.39
N ARG A 20 -9.47 37.35 -7.39
CA ARG A 20 -9.01 36.32 -8.33
C ARG A 20 -8.00 35.37 -7.68
N GLY A 21 -8.18 34.08 -7.92
CA GLY A 21 -7.18 33.06 -7.57
C GLY A 21 -5.90 33.21 -8.41
N ARG A 22 -4.75 32.95 -7.80
CA ARG A 22 -3.43 32.91 -8.44
C ARG A 22 -2.88 31.50 -8.38
N ALA A 23 -2.40 30.99 -9.52
CA ALA A 23 -1.71 29.71 -9.58
C ALA A 23 -0.29 29.77 -9.01
N LEU A 24 0.10 28.68 -8.35
CA LEU A 24 1.43 28.41 -7.81
C LEU A 24 1.81 26.98 -8.19
N PHE A 25 3.10 26.72 -8.42
CA PHE A 25 3.58 25.36 -8.62
C PHE A 25 3.47 24.56 -7.31
N TYR A 26 3.28 23.24 -7.40
CA TYR A 26 3.18 22.36 -6.22
C TYR A 26 4.41 22.52 -5.32
N ASP A 27 5.61 22.55 -5.90
CA ASP A 27 6.85 22.74 -5.13
C ASP A 27 6.87 24.01 -4.28
N THR A 28 6.30 25.11 -4.78
CA THR A 28 6.17 26.36 -4.01
C THR A 28 5.19 26.19 -2.85
N ALA A 29 4.04 25.56 -3.07
CA ALA A 29 3.03 25.37 -2.03
C ALA A 29 3.49 24.40 -0.94
N ALA A 30 4.09 23.27 -1.32
CA ALA A 30 4.66 22.28 -0.41
C ALA A 30 5.82 22.88 0.42
N SER A 31 6.72 23.65 -0.22
CA SER A 31 7.82 24.31 0.49
C SER A 31 7.34 25.41 1.45
N GLU A 32 6.25 26.11 1.15
CA GLU A 32 5.64 27.07 2.09
C GLU A 32 5.01 26.37 3.30
N VAL A 33 4.42 25.18 3.12
CA VAL A 33 3.92 24.34 4.22
C VAL A 33 5.05 23.81 5.10
N GLU A 34 6.16 23.36 4.51
CA GLU A 34 7.32 22.86 5.27
C GLU A 34 8.04 23.95 6.08
N THR A 35 7.95 25.22 5.66
CA THR A 35 8.82 26.29 6.19
C THR A 35 8.09 27.48 6.83
N ARG A 36 6.77 27.65 6.63
CA ARG A 36 6.04 28.87 7.02
C ARG A 36 4.64 28.64 7.57
N TYR A 37 3.86 27.74 6.98
CA TYR A 37 2.41 27.64 7.24
C TYR A 37 1.98 26.22 7.61
N GLU A 38 0.97 26.13 8.47
CA GLU A 38 0.41 24.85 8.89
C GLU A 38 -0.42 24.19 7.78
N ARG A 39 -0.12 22.92 7.44
CA ARG A 39 -0.99 22.08 6.60
C ARG A 39 -2.29 21.83 7.35
N ARG A 40 -3.40 22.19 6.73
CA ARG A 40 -4.76 21.83 7.13
C ARG A 40 -5.35 20.88 6.11
N TRP A 41 -6.40 20.19 6.51
CA TRP A 41 -7.08 19.18 5.71
C TRP A 41 -8.59 19.46 5.72
N ASP A 42 -9.22 19.36 4.55
CA ASP A 42 -10.67 19.44 4.40
C ASP A 42 -11.25 18.04 4.14
N GLU A 43 -12.01 17.53 5.11
CA GLU A 43 -12.57 16.18 5.08
C GLU A 43 -13.66 15.99 4.00
N GLU A 44 -14.30 17.07 3.54
CA GLU A 44 -15.35 17.00 2.51
C GLU A 44 -14.77 16.83 1.10
N SER A 45 -13.78 17.66 0.73
CA SER A 45 -13.10 17.56 -0.58
C SER A 45 -11.95 16.56 -0.61
N GLN A 46 -11.47 16.10 0.56
CA GLN A 46 -10.25 15.33 0.74
C GLN A 46 -9.03 16.03 0.11
N THR A 47 -8.86 17.33 0.38
CA THR A 47 -7.73 18.11 -0.13
C THR A 47 -7.01 18.89 0.98
N PRO A 48 -5.67 19.06 0.86
CA PRO A 48 -4.91 19.90 1.75
C PRO A 48 -5.05 21.39 1.39
N PHE A 49 -4.99 22.22 2.42
CA PHE A 49 -4.89 23.67 2.27
C PHE A 49 -4.04 24.27 3.38
N TYR A 50 -3.65 25.52 3.22
CA TYR A 50 -3.10 26.32 4.32
C TYR A 50 -3.62 27.75 4.23
N VAL A 51 -3.59 28.42 5.38
CA VAL A 51 -4.12 29.78 5.54
C VAL A 51 -3.01 30.68 6.06
N TYR A 52 -2.89 31.86 5.47
CA TYR A 52 -1.99 32.90 5.96
C TYR A 52 -2.67 34.28 5.85
N GLU A 53 -2.12 35.28 6.54
CA GLU A 53 -2.61 36.65 6.50
C GLU A 53 -1.61 37.57 5.79
N GLU A 54 -2.10 38.45 4.92
CA GLU A 54 -1.30 39.46 4.24
C GLU A 54 -2.09 40.76 4.15
N GLY A 55 -1.54 41.84 4.73
CA GLY A 55 -2.19 43.15 4.77
C GLY A 55 -3.52 43.18 5.55
N GLY A 56 -3.71 42.30 6.54
CA GLY A 56 -4.96 42.18 7.29
C GLY A 56 -6.08 41.45 6.54
N SER A 57 -5.77 40.77 5.42
CA SER A 57 -6.70 39.91 4.69
C SER A 57 -6.24 38.45 4.73
N PRO A 58 -7.12 37.48 5.01
CA PRO A 58 -6.77 36.07 4.94
C PRO A 58 -6.63 35.62 3.47
N TYR A 59 -5.71 34.70 3.25
CA TYR A 59 -5.50 34.00 1.99
C TYR A 59 -5.50 32.50 2.25
N GLN A 60 -6.23 31.76 1.42
CA GLN A 60 -6.23 30.30 1.42
C GLN A 60 -5.53 29.79 0.18
N THR A 61 -4.60 28.85 0.36
CA THR A 61 -3.95 28.15 -0.74
C THR A 61 -4.33 26.68 -0.69
N TRP A 62 -5.02 26.20 -1.72
CA TRP A 62 -5.50 24.84 -1.88
C TRP A 62 -4.68 24.13 -2.94
N TYR A 63 -4.33 22.86 -2.71
CA TYR A 63 -3.45 22.11 -3.59
C TYR A 63 -3.77 20.62 -3.57
N ASP A 64 -3.04 19.85 -4.38
CA ASP A 64 -3.02 18.39 -4.33
C ASP A 64 -1.64 17.95 -3.84
N ASP A 65 -1.59 17.03 -2.88
CA ASP A 65 -0.38 16.35 -2.40
C ASP A 65 -0.49 14.82 -2.57
N ALA A 66 0.50 14.08 -2.08
CA ALA A 66 0.53 12.63 -2.22
C ALA A 66 -0.67 11.91 -1.53
N GLU A 67 -1.24 12.48 -0.46
CA GLU A 67 -2.40 11.93 0.24
C GLU A 67 -3.68 12.16 -0.55
N SER A 68 -3.95 13.41 -0.96
CA SER A 68 -5.16 13.74 -1.75
C SER A 68 -5.14 13.15 -3.16
N LEU A 69 -3.96 12.98 -3.76
CA LEU A 69 -3.81 12.23 -5.00
C LEU A 69 -4.00 10.73 -4.81
N GLY A 70 -3.56 10.17 -3.67
CA GLY A 70 -3.82 8.77 -3.32
C GLY A 70 -5.31 8.42 -3.37
N TYR A 71 -6.17 9.20 -2.69
CA TYR A 71 -7.63 9.01 -2.75
C TYR A 71 -8.20 9.10 -4.18
N LYS A 72 -7.63 9.97 -5.03
CA LYS A 72 -8.02 10.08 -6.45
C LYS A 72 -7.55 8.88 -7.28
N TYR A 73 -6.39 8.32 -6.96
CA TYR A 73 -5.84 7.13 -7.61
C TYR A 73 -6.61 5.87 -7.20
N ASP A 74 -6.95 5.73 -5.92
CA ASP A 74 -7.88 4.70 -5.41
C ASP A 74 -9.22 4.75 -6.17
N LEU A 75 -9.81 5.94 -6.34
CA LEU A 75 -11.06 6.09 -7.11
C LEU A 75 -10.90 5.67 -8.58
N VAL A 76 -9.74 5.90 -9.21
CA VAL A 76 -9.46 5.44 -10.58
C VAL A 76 -9.44 3.91 -10.65
N LEU A 77 -8.79 3.26 -9.68
CA LEU A 77 -8.72 1.80 -9.57
C LEU A 77 -10.08 1.16 -9.22
N GLU A 78 -10.82 1.73 -8.26
CA GLU A 78 -12.16 1.25 -7.84
C GLU A 78 -13.22 1.35 -8.95
N ARG A 79 -13.06 2.27 -9.89
CA ARG A 79 -14.04 2.58 -10.95
C ARG A 79 -13.64 2.06 -12.32
N ASP A 80 -12.54 1.31 -12.43
CA ASP A 80 -11.99 0.80 -13.70
C ASP A 80 -11.80 1.94 -14.74
N ILE A 81 -11.31 3.09 -14.27
CA ILE A 81 -11.00 4.24 -15.12
C ILE A 81 -9.63 4.00 -15.75
N GLN A 82 -9.50 4.26 -17.06
CA GLN A 82 -8.33 3.90 -17.87
C GLN A 82 -6.98 4.48 -17.39
N GLY A 83 -7.00 5.52 -16.54
CA GLY A 83 -5.80 6.10 -15.94
C GLY A 83 -6.00 7.56 -15.52
N ILE A 84 -4.89 8.25 -15.29
CA ILE A 84 -4.84 9.65 -14.84
C ILE A 84 -4.26 10.59 -15.91
N GLY A 85 -4.61 11.88 -15.82
CA GLY A 85 -4.00 12.96 -16.58
C GLY A 85 -3.46 14.04 -15.64
N ILE A 86 -2.21 14.47 -15.84
CA ILE A 86 -1.52 15.39 -14.94
C ILE A 86 -1.27 16.74 -15.62
N TRP A 87 -1.71 17.82 -14.98
CA TRP A 87 -1.33 19.19 -15.34
C TRP A 87 -0.49 19.83 -14.21
N ALA A 88 0.77 20.22 -14.44
CA ALA A 88 1.62 19.85 -15.56
C ALA A 88 2.96 19.31 -15.04
N LEU A 89 3.64 18.52 -15.86
CA LEU A 89 4.93 17.90 -15.54
C LEU A 89 5.95 18.98 -15.16
N GLY A 90 6.67 18.78 -14.05
CA GLY A 90 7.71 19.68 -13.57
C GLY A 90 7.22 20.82 -12.68
N TYR A 91 5.91 20.96 -12.43
CA TYR A 91 5.39 21.88 -11.40
C TYR A 91 5.64 21.34 -9.96
N ASP A 92 6.02 20.08 -9.88
CA ASP A 92 6.56 19.38 -8.72
C ASP A 92 8.07 19.62 -8.50
N GLY A 93 8.77 20.27 -9.43
CA GLY A 93 10.18 20.63 -9.27
C GLY A 93 11.09 19.39 -9.19
N THR A 94 11.71 19.18 -8.04
CA THR A 94 12.54 17.99 -7.74
C THR A 94 11.94 17.10 -6.65
N ARG A 95 10.66 17.28 -6.33
CA ARG A 95 9.96 16.58 -5.25
C ARG A 95 9.52 15.18 -5.70
N PRO A 96 9.98 14.10 -5.05
CA PRO A 96 9.66 12.75 -5.49
C PRO A 96 8.24 12.32 -5.11
N GLU A 97 7.64 12.88 -4.05
CA GLU A 97 6.47 12.29 -3.39
C GLU A 97 5.24 12.14 -4.30
N LEU A 98 5.06 13.01 -5.30
CA LEU A 98 3.94 12.88 -6.24
C LEU A 98 4.18 11.78 -7.29
N TRP A 99 5.44 11.54 -7.67
CA TRP A 99 5.83 10.43 -8.54
C TRP A 99 5.84 9.11 -7.79
N GLU A 100 6.33 9.10 -6.54
CA GLU A 100 6.24 7.95 -5.64
C GLU A 100 4.78 7.56 -5.39
N ALA A 101 3.84 8.52 -5.30
CA ALA A 101 2.42 8.24 -5.24
C ALA A 101 1.90 7.55 -6.52
N ILE A 102 2.29 8.01 -7.72
CA ILE A 102 1.92 7.32 -8.99
C ILE A 102 2.51 5.92 -9.01
N GLU A 103 3.80 5.77 -8.67
CA GLU A 103 4.48 4.48 -8.66
C GLU A 103 3.79 3.50 -7.69
N THR A 104 3.45 3.96 -6.49
CA THR A 104 2.76 3.17 -5.47
C THR A 104 1.40 2.66 -5.93
N HIS A 105 0.62 3.45 -6.66
CA HIS A 105 -0.75 3.07 -7.06
C HIS A 105 -0.83 2.40 -8.45
N PHE A 106 0.18 2.57 -9.33
CA PHE A 106 0.09 2.15 -10.73
C PHE A 106 1.28 1.33 -11.27
N THR A 107 2.45 1.29 -10.62
CA THR A 107 3.63 0.58 -11.18
C THR A 107 4.31 -0.39 -10.22
N LEU A 108 4.17 -0.23 -8.90
CA LEU A 108 4.29 -1.36 -8.00
C LEU A 108 3.18 -2.35 -8.37
N GLU A 109 3.53 -3.62 -8.64
CA GLU A 109 2.56 -4.71 -8.75
C GLU A 109 1.97 -5.08 -7.37
N GLU A 110 1.42 -4.09 -6.68
CA GLU A 110 0.57 -4.28 -5.52
C GLU A 110 -0.86 -4.37 -6.01
N ASN A 111 -1.25 -5.63 -6.19
CA ASN A 111 -2.64 -6.03 -6.07
C ASN A 111 -3.26 -5.44 -4.78
N PRO A 112 -4.59 -5.26 -4.74
CA PRO A 112 -5.32 -4.80 -3.55
C PRO A 112 -4.72 -5.38 -2.27
N PRO A 113 -4.38 -4.50 -1.30
CA PRO A 113 -3.21 -4.59 -0.43
C PRO A 113 -2.98 -6.02 0.01
N CYS A 114 -1.89 -6.63 -0.42
CA CYS A 114 -1.74 -8.05 -0.24
C CYS A 114 -1.41 -8.36 1.23
N PRO A 115 -1.85 -9.52 1.78
CA PRO A 115 -1.64 -9.88 3.18
C PRO A 115 -0.20 -9.72 3.68
N ALA A 116 0.80 -9.90 2.81
CA ALA A 116 2.20 -9.65 3.14
C ALA A 116 2.49 -8.16 3.39
N GLU A 117 2.05 -7.25 2.51
CA GLU A 117 2.25 -5.80 2.69
C GLU A 117 1.48 -5.25 3.89
N THR A 118 0.23 -5.65 4.10
CA THR A 118 -0.53 -5.21 5.28
C THR A 118 0.13 -5.68 6.57
N THR A 119 0.58 -6.94 6.64
CA THR A 119 1.29 -7.43 7.84
C THR A 119 2.65 -6.78 8.03
N ALA A 120 3.41 -6.51 6.96
CA ALA A 120 4.69 -5.79 7.04
C ALA A 120 4.52 -4.34 7.53
N ARG A 121 3.46 -3.66 7.08
CA ARG A 121 3.08 -2.30 7.52
C ARG A 121 2.70 -2.29 9.00
N ILE A 122 1.88 -3.23 9.48
CA ILE A 122 1.52 -3.35 10.91
C ILE A 122 2.75 -3.70 11.77
N ALA A 123 3.65 -4.53 11.26
CA ALA A 123 4.91 -4.88 11.93
C ALA A 123 5.89 -3.71 12.01
N HIS A 124 5.69 -2.63 11.23
CA HIS A 124 6.68 -1.59 10.93
C HIS A 124 8.00 -2.18 10.35
N ARG A 125 7.88 -3.19 9.48
CA ARG A 125 8.99 -3.98 8.94
C ARG A 125 8.88 -4.23 7.41
N PRO A 126 8.90 -3.16 6.59
CA PRO A 126 8.85 -3.30 5.12
C PRO A 126 10.06 -4.04 4.54
N ASP A 127 11.19 -4.10 5.25
CA ASP A 127 12.38 -4.88 4.87
C ASP A 127 12.11 -6.39 4.74
N LEU A 128 11.06 -6.90 5.39
CA LEU A 128 10.65 -8.30 5.29
C LEU A 128 9.97 -8.64 3.96
N LEU A 129 9.50 -7.66 3.19
CA LEU A 129 8.86 -7.87 1.89
C LEU A 129 9.86 -8.26 0.79
N LEU A 130 11.07 -7.69 0.81
CA LEU A 130 12.11 -7.94 -0.19
C LEU A 130 12.41 -9.44 -0.41
N PRO A 131 12.69 -10.26 0.62
CA PRO A 131 12.92 -11.69 0.41
C PRO A 131 11.67 -12.46 -0.02
N LEU A 132 10.46 -11.99 0.33
CA LEU A 132 9.20 -12.62 -0.10
C LEU A 132 8.93 -12.37 -1.58
N ARG A 133 9.14 -11.12 -2.05
CA ARG A 133 9.05 -10.73 -3.46
C ARG A 133 10.12 -11.44 -4.29
N ALA A 134 11.37 -11.45 -3.85
CA ALA A 134 12.43 -12.22 -4.51
C ALA A 134 12.09 -13.73 -4.58
N PHE A 135 11.56 -14.33 -3.52
CA PHE A 135 11.15 -15.74 -3.54
C PHE A 135 9.97 -16.00 -4.49
N ARG A 136 8.99 -15.08 -4.54
CA ARG A 136 7.90 -15.09 -5.52
C ARG A 136 8.44 -15.10 -6.95
N ASP A 137 9.38 -14.22 -7.27
CA ASP A 137 9.80 -13.96 -8.66
C ASP A 137 10.92 -14.91 -9.14
N GLU A 138 11.82 -15.32 -8.25
CA GLU A 138 12.96 -16.16 -8.59
C GLU A 138 12.70 -17.65 -8.40
N ARG A 139 11.81 -18.02 -7.46
CA ARG A 139 11.49 -19.43 -7.16
C ARG A 139 10.08 -19.80 -7.60
N LEU A 140 9.04 -19.20 -7.01
CA LEU A 140 7.65 -19.60 -7.29
C LEU A 140 7.29 -19.43 -8.76
N ALA A 141 7.55 -18.26 -9.37
CA ALA A 141 7.22 -17.96 -10.76
C ALA A 141 7.86 -18.93 -11.77
N ARG A 142 9.02 -19.53 -11.41
CA ARG A 142 9.77 -20.46 -12.26
C ARG A 142 9.32 -21.92 -12.11
N MET A 143 8.47 -22.25 -11.14
CA MET A 143 7.92 -23.60 -10.97
C MET A 143 6.79 -23.88 -11.97
N PRO A 144 6.56 -25.15 -12.35
CA PRO A 144 5.38 -25.54 -13.12
C PRO A 144 4.08 -25.09 -12.43
N GLY A 145 3.29 -24.25 -13.10
CA GLY A 145 2.07 -23.66 -12.53
C GLY A 145 2.29 -22.50 -11.54
N GLY A 146 3.53 -22.05 -11.35
CA GLY A 146 3.93 -20.99 -10.44
C GLY A 146 3.20 -19.67 -10.64
N ASN A 147 3.28 -19.10 -11.86
CA ASN A 147 2.58 -17.86 -12.21
C ASN A 147 1.05 -17.97 -12.03
N ALA A 148 0.47 -19.14 -12.27
CA ALA A 148 -0.95 -19.37 -12.04
C ALA A 148 -1.31 -19.40 -10.54
N TRP A 149 -0.41 -19.90 -9.68
CA TRP A 149 -0.57 -19.82 -8.22
C TRP A 149 -0.40 -18.38 -7.71
N ILE A 150 0.57 -17.63 -8.24
CA ILE A 150 0.81 -16.22 -7.88
C ILE A 150 -0.42 -15.37 -8.27
N GLY A 151 -0.95 -15.53 -9.48
CA GLY A 151 -2.18 -14.86 -9.90
C GLY A 151 -3.42 -15.29 -9.09
N GLU A 152 -3.50 -16.57 -8.67
CA GLU A 152 -4.57 -17.05 -7.79
C GLU A 152 -4.50 -16.42 -6.38
N TYR A 153 -3.31 -16.34 -5.79
CA TYR A 153 -3.07 -15.66 -4.51
C TYR A 153 -3.54 -14.21 -4.56
N TYR A 154 -3.08 -13.48 -5.56
CA TYR A 154 -3.32 -12.05 -5.68
C TYR A 154 -4.77 -11.70 -6.01
N ARG A 155 -5.44 -12.48 -6.87
CA ARG A 155 -6.89 -12.38 -7.08
C ARG A 155 -7.71 -12.64 -5.79
N LEU A 156 -7.17 -13.41 -4.86
CA LEU A 156 -7.79 -13.71 -3.57
C LEU A 156 -7.39 -12.74 -2.44
N ALA A 157 -6.37 -11.88 -2.64
CA ALA A 157 -5.86 -10.96 -1.64
C ALA A 157 -6.95 -10.12 -0.93
N PRO A 158 -7.94 -9.49 -1.60
CA PRO A 158 -8.99 -8.72 -0.92
C PRO A 158 -9.92 -9.56 -0.02
N ARG A 159 -9.96 -10.88 -0.23
CA ARG A 159 -10.79 -11.82 0.56
C ARG A 159 -9.98 -12.41 1.72
N ILE A 160 -8.65 -12.52 1.56
CA ILE A 160 -7.73 -12.85 2.66
C ILE A 160 -7.58 -11.63 3.60
N GLU A 161 -7.45 -10.41 3.09
CA GLU A 161 -7.42 -9.19 3.89
C GLU A 161 -8.66 -9.02 4.77
N ARG A 162 -9.86 -9.15 4.19
CA ARG A 162 -11.11 -9.09 4.97
C ARG A 162 -11.16 -10.18 6.03
N LEU A 163 -10.77 -11.41 5.70
CA LEU A 163 -10.66 -12.50 6.68
C LEU A 163 -9.70 -12.17 7.84
N LEU A 164 -8.57 -11.50 7.57
CA LEU A 164 -7.65 -11.06 8.62
C LEU A 164 -8.21 -9.87 9.41
N ALA A 165 -8.89 -8.92 8.77
CA ALA A 165 -9.54 -7.79 9.43
C ALA A 165 -10.66 -8.25 10.39
N ASP A 166 -11.50 -9.18 9.95
CA ASP A 166 -12.62 -9.76 10.72
C ASP A 166 -12.13 -10.67 11.86
N HIS A 167 -10.90 -11.19 11.79
CA HIS A 167 -10.31 -12.08 12.79
C HIS A 167 -8.98 -11.54 13.36
N PRO A 168 -9.02 -10.59 14.33
CA PRO A 168 -7.82 -9.94 14.87
C PRO A 168 -6.72 -10.88 15.39
N ALA A 169 -7.08 -12.03 15.96
CA ALA A 169 -6.12 -13.04 16.40
C ALA A 169 -5.30 -13.63 15.24
N LEU A 170 -5.95 -13.89 14.10
CA LEU A 170 -5.28 -14.37 12.89
C LEU A 170 -4.42 -13.28 12.25
N ARG A 171 -4.88 -12.02 12.28
CA ARG A 171 -4.08 -10.86 11.85
C ARG A 171 -2.78 -10.74 12.64
N TRP A 172 -2.84 -10.88 13.95
CA TRP A 172 -1.64 -10.82 14.81
C TRP A 172 -0.74 -12.05 14.68
N GLU A 173 -1.28 -13.25 14.47
CA GLU A 173 -0.45 -14.44 14.14
C GLU A 173 0.23 -14.29 12.77
N ALA A 174 -0.45 -13.71 11.77
CA ALA A 174 0.14 -13.40 10.46
C ALA A 174 1.30 -12.39 10.58
N VAL A 175 1.11 -11.30 11.33
CA VAL A 175 2.16 -10.32 11.66
C VAL A 175 3.32 -10.99 12.38
N GLY A 176 3.03 -11.86 13.36
CA GLY A 176 4.04 -12.60 14.12
C GLY A 176 4.77 -13.67 13.31
N LEU A 177 4.18 -14.21 12.25
CA LEU A 177 4.77 -15.19 11.33
C LEU A 177 5.65 -14.56 10.24
N LEU A 178 5.44 -13.28 9.92
CA LEU A 178 6.14 -12.61 8.82
C LEU A 178 7.68 -12.71 8.89
N PRO A 179 8.34 -12.55 10.06
CA PRO A 179 9.79 -12.73 10.16
C PRO A 179 10.24 -14.17 9.86
N ASP A 180 9.48 -15.17 10.34
CA ASP A 180 9.76 -16.59 10.16
C ASP A 180 9.69 -16.97 8.67
N VAL A 181 8.61 -16.54 7.99
CA VAL A 181 8.40 -16.78 6.55
C VAL A 181 9.44 -16.03 5.71
N ALA A 182 9.82 -14.80 6.09
CA ALA A 182 10.85 -14.03 5.41
C ALA A 182 12.27 -14.60 5.62
N ALA A 183 12.55 -15.28 6.74
CA ALA A 183 13.80 -16.00 6.97
C ALA A 183 13.85 -17.28 6.12
N MET A 184 12.76 -18.06 6.10
CA MET A 184 12.60 -19.24 5.26
C MET A 184 12.78 -18.92 3.77
N ALA A 185 12.16 -17.83 3.29
CA ALA A 185 12.32 -17.34 1.92
C ALA A 185 13.79 -17.02 1.58
N ARG A 186 14.54 -16.36 2.49
CA ARG A 186 15.99 -16.11 2.31
C ARG A 186 16.80 -17.41 2.21
N SER A 187 16.51 -18.39 3.05
CA SER A 187 17.24 -19.68 3.05
C SER A 187 17.02 -20.44 1.74
N LEU A 188 15.77 -20.50 1.27
CA LEU A 188 15.40 -21.11 0.00
C LEU A 188 16.01 -20.39 -1.20
N LEU A 189 16.00 -19.05 -1.22
CA LEU A 189 16.68 -18.26 -2.25
C LEU A 189 18.17 -18.58 -2.32
N ALA A 190 18.85 -18.59 -1.17
CA ALA A 190 20.28 -18.91 -1.04
C ALA A 190 20.65 -20.37 -1.35
N GLY A 191 19.69 -21.24 -1.67
CA GLY A 191 19.93 -22.67 -1.91
C GLY A 191 20.32 -23.45 -0.65
N LYS A 192 20.08 -22.88 0.54
CA LYS A 192 20.35 -23.50 1.84
C LYS A 192 19.03 -24.08 2.38
N GLY A 193 18.54 -25.13 1.72
CA GLY A 193 17.28 -25.78 2.08
C GLY A 193 17.28 -26.40 3.48
N ASP A 194 18.47 -26.77 3.94
CA ASP A 194 18.83 -27.54 5.15
C ASP A 194 18.47 -26.84 6.49
N ALA A 195 17.72 -25.75 6.44
CA ALA A 195 17.24 -25.00 7.61
C ALA A 195 15.83 -24.44 7.37
N PHE A 196 14.90 -25.29 6.91
CA PHE A 196 13.51 -25.12 7.33
C PHE A 196 13.47 -25.18 8.86
N ASP A 197 13.35 -24.02 9.53
CA ASP A 197 13.08 -24.01 10.96
C ASP A 197 11.80 -24.79 11.21
N LEU A 198 11.94 -25.92 11.91
CA LEU A 198 10.85 -26.85 12.16
C LEU A 198 9.75 -26.18 12.99
N PHE A 199 10.09 -25.18 13.83
CA PHE A 199 9.12 -24.39 14.56
C PHE A 199 8.32 -23.47 13.62
N ALA A 200 9.00 -22.64 12.82
CA ALA A 200 8.39 -21.80 11.78
C ALA A 200 7.48 -22.60 10.84
N PHE A 201 7.93 -23.77 10.37
CA PHE A 201 7.18 -24.66 9.50
C PHE A 201 5.86 -25.11 10.14
N HIS A 202 5.90 -25.66 11.36
CA HIS A 202 4.69 -26.13 12.05
C HIS A 202 3.73 -24.96 12.37
N ARG A 203 4.27 -23.80 12.74
CA ARG A 203 3.50 -22.59 13.00
C ARG A 203 2.77 -22.10 11.74
N ALA A 204 3.46 -22.06 10.60
CA ALA A 204 2.88 -21.69 9.31
C ALA A 204 1.82 -22.71 8.83
N THR A 205 2.05 -24.03 9.01
CA THR A 205 1.02 -25.03 8.66
C THR A 205 -0.22 -24.91 9.54
N ARG A 206 -0.06 -24.69 10.86
CA ARG A 206 -1.18 -24.48 11.79
C ARG A 206 -1.99 -23.24 11.41
N PHE A 207 -1.31 -22.14 11.12
CA PHE A 207 -1.97 -20.89 10.71
C PHE A 207 -2.79 -21.05 9.41
N LEU A 208 -2.34 -21.87 8.46
CA LEU A 208 -3.15 -22.21 7.27
C LEU A 208 -4.39 -23.03 7.62
N ASP A 209 -4.31 -23.96 8.59
CA ASP A 209 -5.47 -24.72 9.07
C ASP A 209 -6.45 -23.82 9.85
N ASP A 210 -5.95 -22.87 10.65
CA ASP A 210 -6.75 -21.86 11.35
C ASP A 210 -7.49 -20.95 10.35
N LEU A 211 -6.81 -20.49 9.29
CA LEU A 211 -7.43 -19.73 8.18
C LEU A 211 -8.51 -20.52 7.43
N ILE A 212 -8.33 -21.84 7.26
CA ILE A 212 -9.36 -22.72 6.67
C ILE A 212 -10.58 -22.81 7.59
N GLY A 213 -10.38 -22.91 8.91
CA GLY A 213 -11.46 -22.95 9.90
C GLY A 213 -12.22 -21.64 10.06
N ALA A 214 -11.55 -20.51 9.84
CA ALA A 214 -12.12 -19.17 10.00
C ALA A 214 -13.02 -18.73 8.82
N THR A 215 -12.93 -19.38 7.65
CA THR A 215 -13.70 -18.96 6.46
C THR A 215 -14.69 -20.01 5.97
N THR A 216 -15.89 -19.56 5.62
CA THR A 216 -16.90 -20.36 4.90
C THR A 216 -16.70 -20.34 3.38
N ASP A 217 -15.76 -19.54 2.87
CA ASP A 217 -15.50 -19.37 1.45
C ASP A 217 -14.81 -20.62 0.85
N PRO A 218 -15.48 -21.39 -0.03
CA PRO A 218 -14.93 -22.65 -0.53
C PRO A 218 -13.73 -22.44 -1.45
N GLU A 219 -13.51 -21.24 -1.98
CA GLU A 219 -12.35 -20.92 -2.80
C GLU A 219 -11.13 -20.60 -1.94
N LEU A 220 -11.28 -19.77 -0.90
CA LEU A 220 -10.21 -19.53 0.08
C LEU A 220 -9.78 -20.85 0.76
N GLN A 221 -10.74 -21.69 1.18
CA GLN A 221 -10.40 -22.99 1.76
C GLN A 221 -9.64 -23.90 0.78
N ARG A 222 -9.95 -23.87 -0.53
CA ARG A 222 -9.18 -24.62 -1.54
C ARG A 222 -7.77 -24.04 -1.69
N PHE A 223 -7.64 -22.72 -1.72
CA PHE A 223 -6.38 -22.01 -1.84
C PHE A 223 -5.45 -22.28 -0.65
N PHE A 224 -5.91 -22.13 0.60
CA PHE A 224 -5.10 -22.42 1.78
C PHE A 224 -4.67 -23.90 1.86
N ARG A 225 -5.54 -24.85 1.51
CA ARG A 225 -5.16 -26.28 1.39
C ARG A 225 -4.11 -26.52 0.30
N LYS A 226 -4.12 -25.73 -0.78
CA LYS A 226 -3.11 -25.77 -1.86
C LYS A 226 -1.77 -25.18 -1.38
N ALA A 227 -1.79 -24.05 -0.67
CA ALA A 227 -0.60 -23.46 -0.04
C ALA A 227 0.03 -24.42 0.98
N GLY A 228 -0.77 -25.09 1.81
CA GLY A 228 -0.26 -26.07 2.79
C GLY A 228 0.36 -27.32 2.16
N ARG A 229 -0.09 -27.74 0.96
CA ARG A 229 0.61 -28.77 0.17
C ARG A 229 1.93 -28.26 -0.36
N LEU A 230 1.93 -27.11 -1.03
CA LEU A 230 3.13 -26.47 -1.58
C LEU A 230 4.23 -26.30 -0.52
N LEU A 231 3.88 -25.87 0.69
CA LEU A 231 4.82 -25.74 1.82
C LEU A 231 5.44 -27.08 2.24
N ARG A 232 4.64 -28.17 2.24
CA ARG A 232 5.14 -29.54 2.50
C ARG A 232 6.03 -30.05 1.37
N ASP A 233 5.66 -29.78 0.12
CA ASP A 233 6.41 -30.20 -1.06
C ASP A 233 7.79 -29.51 -1.10
N PHE A 234 7.85 -28.21 -0.76
CA PHE A 234 9.11 -27.48 -0.60
C PHE A 234 9.99 -28.02 0.52
N ARG A 235 9.42 -28.50 1.62
CA ARG A 235 10.22 -29.13 2.68
C ARG A 235 10.77 -30.48 2.21
N ALA A 236 9.92 -31.33 1.65
CA ALA A 236 10.30 -32.67 1.20
C ALA A 236 11.34 -32.69 0.05
N SER A 237 11.56 -31.58 -0.65
CA SER A 237 12.64 -31.44 -1.64
C SER A 237 13.99 -31.00 -1.04
N HIS A 238 14.08 -30.80 0.28
CA HIS A 238 15.28 -30.35 1.00
C HIS A 238 15.54 -31.15 2.30
N ASP A 239 14.78 -32.22 2.55
CA ASP A 239 15.04 -33.27 3.56
C ASP A 239 15.79 -34.45 2.88
#